data_AF-A0A7D5MD80-F1
#
_entry.id   AF-A0A7D5MD80-F1
#
_cell.length_a   1.000
_cell.length_b   1.000
_cell.length_c   1.000
_cell.angle_alpha   90.00
_cell.angle_beta   90.00
_cell.angle_gamma   90.00
#
_symmetry.space_group_name_H-M   'P 1'
#
loop_
_entity.id
_entity.type
_entity.pdbx_description
1 polymer ?
#
loop_
_entity_poly.entity_id
_entity_poly.type
_entity_poly.pdbx_seq_one_letter_code
_entity_poly.pdbx_strand_id
1 'polypeptide(L)'
;MEFSCIKDCSQCCIEREYYPNKKFGKIGVLILPEEKERIEDLAKINGLEISVLPRIGISENGESSPTKILAYQLMGIESNGNTCPFLDTKTSDRSPHGGFPCKIYNKRPLACMTYPLIESEPITLDQKCKFCKEHGTADKNLNSEIESLLKIKTEMTTDAPLIWRYATGIGEESDTSQIKTGWILEE
;
A
#
# COMPACT_ATOMS: atom_id res chain seq x y z
N MET A 1 -1.60 18.85 17.69
CA MET A 1 -1.31 19.73 16.53
C MET A 1 -2.17 19.26 15.36
N GLU A 2 -2.58 20.15 14.45
CA GLU A 2 -3.30 19.73 13.24
C GLU A 2 -2.35 19.08 12.23
N PHE A 3 -2.72 17.93 11.69
CA PHE A 3 -1.97 17.29 10.62
C PHE A 3 -2.04 18.14 9.35
N SER A 4 -0.90 18.32 8.69
CA SER A 4 -0.84 19.04 7.42
C SER A 4 0.22 18.43 6.50
N CYS A 5 0.00 18.54 5.20
CA CYS A 5 1.04 18.22 4.22
C CYS A 5 2.19 19.22 4.34
N ILE A 6 3.42 18.71 4.36
CA ILE A 6 4.63 19.52 4.47
C ILE A 6 5.41 19.55 3.17
N LYS A 7 6.34 20.50 3.08
CA LYS A 7 7.14 20.72 1.88
C LYS A 7 7.95 19.48 1.49
N ASP A 8 8.00 19.20 0.19
CA ASP A 8 8.70 18.10 -0.48
C ASP A 8 8.22 16.70 -0.06
N CYS A 9 6.99 16.59 0.43
CA CYS A 9 6.40 15.32 0.84
C CYS A 9 6.10 14.41 -0.36
N SER A 10 6.94 13.40 -0.56
CA SER A 10 6.69 12.27 -1.47
C SER A 10 7.44 10.99 -1.09
N GLN A 11 8.21 11.02 0.01
CA GLN A 11 9.14 9.95 0.37
C GLN A 11 8.44 8.58 0.54
N CYS A 12 7.27 8.51 1.18
CA CYS A 12 6.52 7.26 1.32
C CYS A 12 5.97 6.69 -0.01
N CYS A 13 5.88 7.51 -1.07
CA CYS A 13 5.52 7.09 -2.42
C CYS A 13 6.73 6.62 -3.25
N ILE A 14 7.95 6.89 -2.79
CA ILE A 14 9.21 6.59 -3.48
C ILE A 14 9.95 5.46 -2.76
N GLU A 15 10.06 5.52 -1.45
CA GLU A 15 10.85 4.63 -0.61
C GLU A 15 9.93 3.64 0.12
N ARG A 16 9.42 2.67 -0.64
CA ARG A 16 8.56 1.63 -0.10
C ARG A 16 9.43 0.54 0.50
N GLU A 17 9.53 0.49 1.82
CA GLU A 17 10.45 -0.43 2.51
C GLU A 17 9.75 -1.53 3.31
N TYR A 18 8.58 -1.99 2.89
CA TYR A 18 7.83 -2.98 3.69
C TYR A 18 7.97 -4.40 3.15
N TYR A 19 8.66 -5.24 3.93
CA TYR A 19 8.71 -6.70 3.80
C TYR A 19 8.15 -7.30 5.10
N PRO A 20 7.11 -8.15 5.08
CA PRO A 20 6.77 -8.98 6.23
C PRO A 20 7.92 -9.95 6.54
N ASN A 21 8.49 -10.51 5.48
CA ASN A 21 9.65 -11.38 5.45
C ASN A 21 10.17 -11.38 3.99
N LYS A 22 11.50 -11.45 3.80
CA LYS A 22 12.13 -11.54 2.47
C LYS A 22 11.53 -12.62 1.58
N LYS A 23 11.07 -13.75 2.15
CA LYS A 23 10.38 -14.83 1.44
C LYS A 23 9.19 -14.35 0.58
N PHE A 24 8.45 -13.35 1.05
CA PHE A 24 7.26 -12.84 0.36
C PHE A 24 7.56 -11.73 -0.65
N GLY A 25 8.79 -11.20 -0.66
CA GLY A 25 9.12 -10.00 -1.40
C GLY A 25 8.48 -8.75 -0.80
N LYS A 26 8.65 -7.63 -1.51
CA LYS A 26 8.15 -6.31 -1.12
C LYS A 26 6.64 -6.25 -1.30
N ILE A 27 5.97 -5.57 -0.37
CA ILE A 27 4.52 -5.37 -0.40
C ILE A 27 4.13 -4.10 -1.18
N GLY A 28 3.13 -4.27 -2.04
CA GLY A 28 2.46 -3.20 -2.77
C GLY A 28 1.36 -2.48 -1.96
N VAL A 29 0.71 -1.45 -2.54
CA VAL A 29 -0.27 -0.63 -1.80
C VAL A 29 -1.50 -1.50 -1.68
N LEU A 30 -2.04 -1.68 -0.46
CA LEU A 30 -3.25 -2.47 -0.30
C LEU A 30 -4.38 -1.88 -1.15
N ILE A 31 -4.97 -2.72 -1.99
CA ILE A 31 -6.15 -2.40 -2.80
C ILE A 31 -7.23 -3.38 -2.38
N LEU A 32 -8.37 -2.89 -1.89
CA LEU A 32 -9.51 -3.76 -1.62
C LEU A 32 -10.11 -4.27 -2.95
N PRO A 33 -10.78 -5.43 -2.97
CA PRO A 33 -11.41 -5.97 -4.18
C PRO A 33 -12.34 -4.97 -4.87
N GLU A 34 -13.11 -4.20 -4.10
CA GLU A 34 -13.99 -3.11 -4.58
C GLU A 34 -13.25 -1.94 -5.24
N GLU A 35 -11.97 -1.73 -4.93
CA GLU A 35 -11.16 -0.65 -5.50
C GLU A 35 -10.41 -1.07 -6.77
N LYS A 36 -10.23 -2.38 -6.99
CA LYS A 36 -9.32 -2.91 -8.02
C LYS A 36 -9.64 -2.37 -9.42
N GLU A 37 -10.88 -2.56 -9.88
CA GLU A 37 -11.30 -2.15 -11.22
C GLU A 37 -11.14 -0.63 -11.40
N ARG A 38 -11.54 0.15 -10.40
CA ARG A 38 -11.40 1.61 -10.39
C ARG A 38 -9.94 2.04 -10.52
N ILE A 39 -9.00 1.37 -9.85
CA ILE A 39 -7.57 1.69 -9.93
C ILE A 39 -6.99 1.32 -11.30
N GLU A 40 -7.39 0.18 -11.86
CA GLU A 40 -7.00 -0.24 -13.21
C GLU A 40 -7.49 0.76 -14.28
N ASP A 41 -8.72 1.24 -14.16
CA ASP A 41 -9.25 2.25 -15.07
C ASP A 41 -8.57 3.60 -14.94
N LEU A 42 -8.24 4.02 -13.71
CA LEU A 42 -7.44 5.23 -13.50
C LEU A 42 -6.05 5.12 -14.13
N ALA A 43 -5.42 3.94 -14.11
CA ALA A 43 -4.14 3.73 -14.79
C ALA A 43 -4.29 3.87 -16.31
N LYS A 44 -5.32 3.25 -16.92
CA LYS A 44 -5.61 3.39 -18.35
C LYS A 44 -5.83 4.84 -18.76
N ILE A 45 -6.65 5.59 -18.00
CA ILE A 45 -6.92 7.01 -18.26
C ILE A 45 -5.64 7.86 -18.23
N ASN A 46 -4.70 7.51 -17.37
CA ASN A 46 -3.43 8.22 -17.23
C ASN A 46 -2.31 7.68 -18.16
N GLY A 47 -2.61 6.69 -19.01
CA GLY A 47 -1.61 6.05 -19.87
C GLY A 47 -0.48 5.36 -19.09
N LEU A 48 -0.80 4.81 -17.91
CA LEU A 48 0.16 4.15 -17.02
C LEU A 48 0.02 2.63 -17.13
N GLU A 49 1.14 1.94 -17.18
CA GLU A 49 1.21 0.51 -16.94
C GLU A 49 1.34 0.26 -15.44
N ILE A 50 0.46 -0.59 -14.89
CA ILE A 50 0.46 -0.95 -13.48
C ILE A 50 0.48 -2.47 -13.32
N SER A 51 1.05 -2.93 -12.21
CA SER A 51 0.98 -4.33 -11.78
C SER A 51 0.18 -4.41 -10.48
N VAL A 52 -0.93 -5.14 -10.52
CA VAL A 52 -1.79 -5.42 -9.37
C VAL A 52 -1.76 -6.92 -9.10
N LEU A 53 -1.13 -7.31 -8.00
CA LEU A 53 -1.01 -8.70 -7.59
C LEU A 53 -2.02 -9.01 -6.49
N PRO A 54 -2.42 -10.27 -6.30
CA PRO A 54 -3.07 -10.67 -5.06
C PRO A 54 -2.15 -10.39 -3.86
N ARG A 55 -2.74 -10.19 -2.68
CA ARG A 55 -1.99 -9.98 -1.43
C ARG A 55 -2.39 -10.99 -0.37
N ILE A 56 -3.68 -11.02 -0.02
CA ILE A 56 -4.26 -11.90 0.99
C ILE A 56 -5.42 -12.65 0.36
N GLY A 57 -5.41 -13.97 0.50
CA GLY A 57 -6.53 -14.83 0.17
C GLY A 57 -6.95 -15.65 1.38
N ILE A 58 -8.14 -16.24 1.31
CA ILE A 58 -8.68 -17.11 2.34
C ILE A 58 -9.29 -18.36 1.71
N SER A 59 -9.36 -19.44 2.49
CA SER A 59 -10.15 -20.61 2.16
C SER A 59 -10.68 -21.31 3.41
N GLU A 60 -11.60 -22.25 3.22
CA GLU A 60 -12.28 -22.93 4.33
C GLU A 60 -11.61 -24.26 4.67
N ASN A 61 -11.20 -25.09 3.69
CA ASN A 61 -10.67 -26.43 3.99
C ASN A 61 -9.81 -27.04 2.87
N GLY A 62 -8.53 -27.33 3.17
CA GLY A 62 -7.72 -28.30 2.43
C GLY A 62 -7.47 -28.00 0.96
N GLU A 63 -7.66 -26.75 0.52
CA GLU A 63 -7.38 -26.32 -0.85
C GLU A 63 -5.88 -26.07 -1.06
N SER A 64 -5.43 -26.14 -2.33
CA SER A 64 -4.04 -25.84 -2.72
C SER A 64 -3.79 -24.35 -3.00
N SER A 65 -4.85 -23.54 -2.95
CA SER A 65 -4.84 -22.09 -3.22
C SER A 65 -6.07 -21.43 -2.56
N PRO A 66 -6.07 -20.10 -2.36
CA PRO A 66 -7.22 -19.42 -1.77
C PRO A 66 -8.45 -19.48 -2.68
N THR A 67 -9.63 -19.62 -2.07
CA THR A 67 -10.92 -19.62 -2.76
C THR A 67 -11.49 -18.22 -2.92
N LYS A 68 -11.10 -17.28 -2.05
CA LYS A 68 -11.47 -15.86 -2.12
C LYS A 68 -10.24 -14.99 -1.87
N ILE A 69 -10.13 -13.88 -2.62
CA ILE A 69 -9.11 -12.85 -2.40
C ILE A 69 -9.72 -11.75 -1.52
N LEU A 70 -9.09 -11.46 -0.39
CA LEU A 70 -9.48 -10.36 0.51
C LEU A 70 -8.77 -9.05 0.17
N ALA A 71 -7.57 -9.12 -0.37
CA ALA A 71 -6.83 -7.93 -0.77
C ALA A 71 -5.93 -8.18 -1.97
N TYR A 72 -5.78 -7.13 -2.75
CA TYR A 72 -4.77 -6.98 -3.78
C TYR A 72 -3.69 -6.00 -3.33
N GLN A 73 -2.63 -5.89 -4.12
CA GLN A 73 -1.54 -4.97 -3.90
C GLN A 73 -1.07 -4.33 -5.20
N LEU A 74 -1.02 -3.00 -5.23
CA LEU A 74 -0.45 -2.22 -6.33
C LEU A 74 1.07 -2.12 -6.17
N MET A 75 1.80 -2.72 -7.11
CA MET A 75 3.26 -2.77 -7.09
C MET A 75 3.88 -1.48 -7.63
N GLY A 76 5.15 -1.25 -7.27
CA GLY A 76 5.95 -0.16 -7.84
C GLY A 76 6.33 -0.42 -9.31
N ILE A 77 6.83 0.62 -9.99
CA ILE A 77 7.20 0.55 -11.42
C ILE A 77 8.49 -0.25 -11.61
N GLU A 78 9.49 -0.06 -10.76
CA GLU A 78 10.79 -0.73 -10.89
C GLU A 78 10.76 -2.15 -10.33
N SER A 79 11.74 -2.96 -10.70
CA SER A 79 11.91 -4.35 -10.24
C SER A 79 12.05 -4.49 -8.73
N ASN A 80 12.53 -3.45 -8.04
CA ASN A 80 12.61 -3.40 -6.59
C ASN A 80 11.27 -3.01 -5.92
N GLY A 81 10.24 -2.67 -6.69
CA GLY A 81 8.89 -2.34 -6.20
C GLY A 81 8.76 -0.98 -5.49
N ASN A 82 9.72 -0.07 -5.65
CA ASN A 82 9.78 1.17 -4.88
C ASN A 82 8.81 2.25 -5.34
N THR A 83 8.93 2.73 -6.58
CA THR A 83 8.23 3.96 -6.97
C THR A 83 6.77 3.68 -7.31
N CYS A 84 5.86 4.39 -6.66
CA CYS A 84 4.43 4.31 -6.98
C CYS A 84 4.17 4.67 -8.46
N PRO A 85 3.39 3.88 -9.21
CA PRO A 85 3.15 4.12 -10.62
C PRO A 85 2.39 5.41 -10.94
N PHE A 86 1.64 5.92 -9.97
CA PHE A 86 0.90 7.18 -10.11
C PHE A 86 1.71 8.42 -9.72
N LEU A 87 2.94 8.26 -9.24
CA LEU A 87 3.80 9.38 -8.91
C LEU A 87 4.49 9.90 -10.18
N ASP A 88 4.28 11.17 -10.50
CA ASP A 88 4.94 11.77 -11.65
C ASP A 88 6.37 12.18 -11.31
N THR A 89 7.32 11.30 -11.61
CA THR A 89 8.76 11.54 -11.41
C THR A 89 9.47 12.03 -12.67
N LYS A 90 8.77 12.07 -13.81
CA LYS A 90 9.35 12.36 -15.14
C LYS A 90 9.29 13.84 -15.48
N THR A 91 8.30 14.56 -14.95
CA THR A 91 8.11 15.99 -15.21
C THR A 91 8.82 16.85 -14.17
N SER A 92 9.04 18.12 -14.51
CA SER A 92 9.49 19.14 -13.56
C SER A 92 8.37 19.64 -12.64
N ASP A 93 7.14 19.15 -12.82
CA ASP A 93 5.96 19.60 -12.07
C ASP A 93 6.06 19.18 -10.61
N ARG A 94 5.45 19.98 -9.74
CA ARG A 94 5.41 19.75 -8.30
C ARG A 94 4.00 19.89 -7.78
N SER A 95 3.68 19.10 -6.76
CA SER A 95 2.45 19.28 -6.00
C SER A 95 2.46 20.66 -5.31
N PRO A 96 1.31 21.15 -4.82
CA PRO A 96 1.25 22.36 -4.01
C PRO A 96 2.17 22.34 -2.78
N HIS A 97 2.63 21.15 -2.38
CA HIS A 97 3.54 20.92 -1.27
C HIS A 97 4.97 20.65 -1.73
N GLY A 98 5.36 20.92 -2.98
CA GLY A 98 6.76 20.83 -3.45
C GLY A 98 7.28 19.42 -3.76
N GLY A 99 6.54 18.36 -3.40
CA GLY A 99 6.88 16.97 -3.77
C GLY A 99 6.45 16.62 -5.20
N PHE A 100 6.78 15.41 -5.67
CA PHE A 100 6.25 14.90 -6.94
C PHE A 100 4.72 14.74 -6.89
N PRO A 101 3.98 15.14 -7.93
CA PRO A 101 2.53 15.06 -7.91
C PRO A 101 2.06 13.62 -8.12
N CYS A 102 1.03 13.22 -7.37
CA CYS A 102 0.31 11.96 -7.59
C CYS A 102 -0.85 12.21 -8.57
N LYS A 103 -0.85 11.53 -9.72
CA LYS A 103 -1.85 11.72 -10.79
C LYS A 103 -3.28 11.36 -10.37
N ILE A 104 -3.42 10.59 -9.29
CA ILE A 104 -4.73 10.19 -8.74
C ILE A 104 -4.91 10.65 -7.29
N TYR A 105 -4.25 11.73 -6.85
CA TYR A 105 -4.24 12.12 -5.43
C TYR A 105 -5.63 12.13 -4.76
N ASN A 106 -6.64 12.71 -5.41
CA ASN A 106 -8.02 12.79 -4.91
C ASN A 106 -8.81 11.47 -5.05
N LYS A 107 -8.27 10.51 -5.80
CA LYS A 107 -8.87 9.18 -6.08
C LYS A 107 -7.92 8.06 -5.65
N ARG A 108 -7.01 8.33 -4.73
CA ARG A 108 -5.99 7.37 -4.28
C ARG A 108 -6.66 6.16 -3.59
N PRO A 109 -5.97 5.01 -3.47
CA PRO A 109 -6.50 3.89 -2.70
C PRO A 109 -6.78 4.26 -1.24
N LEU A 110 -7.70 3.56 -0.58
CA LEU A 110 -7.98 3.75 0.85
C LEU A 110 -6.71 3.66 1.70
N ALA A 111 -5.82 2.72 1.39
CA ALA A 111 -4.55 2.56 2.09
C ALA A 111 -3.60 3.77 1.96
N CYS A 112 -3.76 4.58 0.91
CA CYS A 112 -3.06 5.86 0.80
C CYS A 112 -3.82 7.00 1.49
N MET A 113 -5.12 6.84 1.75
CA MET A 113 -5.93 7.79 2.52
C MET A 113 -5.77 7.62 4.03
N THR A 114 -5.34 6.45 4.53
CA THR A 114 -5.08 6.26 5.96
C THR A 114 -3.83 6.98 6.45
N TYR A 115 -2.91 7.33 5.55
CA TYR A 115 -1.64 7.92 5.93
C TYR A 115 -1.84 9.30 6.59
N PRO A 116 -1.21 9.57 7.75
CA PRO A 116 -0.05 8.87 8.31
C PRO A 116 -0.37 7.84 9.40
N LEU A 117 -1.60 7.36 9.53
CA LEU A 117 -1.97 6.40 10.57
C LEU A 117 -1.39 5.01 10.30
N ILE A 118 -0.94 4.35 11.37
CA ILE A 118 -0.57 2.94 11.42
C ILE A 118 -1.61 2.19 12.24
N GLU A 119 -2.01 1.01 11.75
CA GLU A 119 -2.84 0.07 12.50
C GLU A 119 -2.04 -0.51 13.68
N SER A 120 -2.40 -0.09 14.89
CA SER A 120 -1.81 -0.50 16.17
C SER A 120 -2.86 -0.32 17.28
N GLU A 121 -2.60 -0.88 18.46
CA GLU A 121 -3.46 -0.69 19.64
C GLU A 121 -2.70 0.05 20.75
N PRO A 122 -2.96 1.36 20.96
CA PRO A 122 -3.84 2.25 20.20
C PRO A 122 -3.25 2.67 18.83
N ILE A 123 -4.08 3.17 17.90
CA ILE A 123 -3.65 3.68 16.59
C ILE A 123 -2.55 4.73 16.78
N THR A 124 -1.46 4.61 16.02
CA THR A 124 -0.30 5.50 16.09
C THR A 124 0.00 6.19 14.76
N LEU A 125 0.90 7.18 14.78
CA LEU A 125 1.38 7.87 13.59
C LEU A 125 2.67 7.23 13.08
N ASP A 126 2.78 7.09 11.76
CA ASP A 126 3.97 6.61 11.09
C ASP A 126 5.13 7.57 11.31
N GLN A 127 6.14 7.12 12.04
CA GLN A 127 7.37 7.88 12.30
C GLN A 127 8.23 8.04 11.03
N LYS A 128 7.92 7.35 9.92
CA LYS A 128 8.50 7.65 8.61
C LYS A 128 7.89 8.91 7.99
N CYS A 129 6.69 9.31 8.41
CA CYS A 129 6.06 10.54 7.94
C CYS A 129 6.88 11.76 8.33
N LYS A 130 7.30 12.54 7.34
CA LYS A 130 8.13 13.71 7.56
C LYS A 130 7.45 14.74 8.49
N PHE A 131 6.13 14.92 8.42
CA PHE A 131 5.39 15.75 9.40
C PHE A 131 5.52 15.18 10.82
N CYS A 132 5.33 13.87 10.97
CA CYS A 132 5.40 13.22 12.28
C CYS A 132 6.84 13.22 12.83
N LYS A 133 7.86 13.15 11.98
CA LYS A 133 9.26 13.35 12.37
C LYS A 133 9.52 14.76 12.89
N GLU A 134 8.97 15.78 12.23
CA GLU A 134 9.21 17.18 12.57
C GLU A 134 8.39 17.65 13.79
N HIS A 135 7.20 17.09 14.01
CA HIS A 135 6.24 17.58 15.00
C HIS A 135 5.83 16.56 16.09
N GLY A 136 6.22 15.30 15.95
CA GLY A 136 6.01 14.22 16.93
C GLY A 136 4.59 13.66 16.99
N THR A 137 3.58 14.53 17.10
CA THR A 137 2.17 14.11 17.26
C THR A 137 1.21 14.96 16.44
N ALA A 138 0.12 14.34 15.99
CA ALA A 138 -1.06 14.97 15.41
C ALA A 138 -2.30 14.28 16.00
N ASP A 139 -3.16 15.07 16.63
CA ASP A 139 -4.34 14.61 17.36
C ASP A 139 -5.64 15.29 16.86
N LYS A 140 -5.54 16.14 15.85
CA LYS A 140 -6.65 16.84 15.22
C LYS A 140 -6.73 16.47 13.73
N ASN A 141 -7.89 16.72 13.12
CA ASN A 141 -8.18 16.64 11.68
C ASN A 141 -7.74 15.37 10.94
N LEU A 142 -7.75 14.22 11.61
CA LEU A 142 -7.43 12.89 11.05
C LEU A 142 -8.68 12.00 10.84
N ASN A 143 -9.88 12.58 10.87
CA ASN A 143 -11.13 11.80 10.84
C ASN A 143 -11.25 10.97 9.56
N SER A 144 -10.89 11.53 8.39
CA SER A 144 -10.91 10.83 7.12
C SER A 144 -9.93 9.65 7.06
N GLU A 145 -8.75 9.83 7.65
CA GLU A 145 -7.70 8.83 7.74
C GLU A 145 -8.16 7.68 8.64
N ILE A 146 -8.80 8.00 9.79
CA ILE A 146 -9.38 7.03 10.73
C ILE A 146 -10.52 6.26 10.05
N GLU A 147 -11.45 6.93 9.37
CA GLU A 147 -12.55 6.29 8.65
C GLU A 147 -12.04 5.32 7.58
N SER A 148 -11.03 5.74 6.82
CA SER A 148 -10.39 4.89 5.81
C SER A 148 -9.73 3.65 6.43
N LEU A 149 -9.07 3.82 7.58
CA LEU A 149 -8.40 2.74 8.29
C LEU A 149 -9.41 1.73 8.85
N LEU A 150 -10.49 2.23 9.47
CA LEU A 150 -11.58 1.38 9.98
C LEU A 150 -12.27 0.61 8.86
N LYS A 151 -12.45 1.23 7.69
CA LYS A 151 -13.02 0.55 6.52
C LYS A 151 -12.12 -0.61 6.07
N ILE A 152 -10.82 -0.37 5.93
CA ILE A 152 -9.86 -1.44 5.61
C ILE A 152 -9.91 -2.55 6.66
N LYS A 153 -9.86 -2.21 7.96
CA LYS A 153 -9.90 -3.20 9.04
C LYS A 153 -11.15 -4.07 8.97
N THR A 154 -12.30 -3.46 8.71
CA THR A 154 -13.59 -4.16 8.58
C THR A 154 -13.56 -5.16 7.42
N GLU A 155 -13.14 -4.71 6.24
CA GLU A 155 -13.09 -5.54 5.02
C GLU A 155 -12.01 -6.65 5.08
N MET A 156 -10.95 -6.42 5.86
CA MET A 156 -9.87 -7.39 6.07
C MET A 156 -10.16 -8.40 7.18
N THR A 157 -11.20 -8.18 8.00
CA THR A 157 -11.58 -9.11 9.07
C THR A 157 -12.23 -10.36 8.48
N THR A 158 -11.81 -11.53 8.94
CA THR A 158 -12.27 -12.82 8.43
C THR A 158 -12.20 -13.90 9.52
N ASP A 159 -13.20 -14.79 9.53
CA ASP A 159 -13.23 -15.97 10.40
C ASP A 159 -12.73 -17.24 9.68
N ALA A 160 -12.33 -17.11 8.40
CA ALA A 160 -11.83 -18.24 7.63
C ALA A 160 -10.57 -18.85 8.28
N PRO A 161 -10.49 -20.18 8.39
CA PRO A 161 -9.42 -20.86 9.12
C PRO A 161 -8.08 -20.86 8.38
N LEU A 162 -8.09 -20.69 7.06
CA LEU A 162 -6.87 -20.72 6.23
C LEU A 162 -6.64 -19.34 5.59
N ILE A 163 -5.53 -18.70 5.96
CA ILE A 163 -5.08 -17.42 5.40
C ILE A 163 -3.91 -17.68 4.45
N TRP A 164 -3.96 -17.09 3.27
CA TRP A 164 -2.94 -17.23 2.23
C TRP A 164 -2.29 -15.88 1.97
N ARG A 165 -0.96 -15.85 1.94
CA ARG A 165 -0.19 -14.67 1.54
C ARG A 165 0.42 -14.88 0.16
N TYR A 166 0.33 -13.89 -0.70
CA TYR A 166 0.95 -13.94 -2.01
C TYR A 166 2.38 -13.42 -1.95
N ALA A 167 3.35 -14.27 -2.32
CA ALA A 167 4.73 -13.86 -2.53
C ALA A 167 4.89 -13.23 -3.91
N THR A 168 5.44 -12.01 -3.95
CA THR A 168 5.37 -11.14 -5.14
C THR A 168 6.44 -11.43 -6.18
N GLY A 169 7.54 -12.09 -5.81
CA GLY A 169 8.72 -12.16 -6.68
C GLY A 169 9.47 -10.82 -6.81
N ILE A 170 9.06 -9.77 -6.08
CA ILE A 170 9.58 -8.40 -6.22
C ILE A 170 10.38 -8.03 -4.98
N GLY A 171 11.54 -7.39 -5.14
CA GLY A 171 12.37 -6.93 -4.03
C GLY A 171 13.75 -6.48 -4.49
N GLU A 172 14.63 -6.19 -3.54
CA GLU A 172 16.00 -5.78 -3.85
C GLU A 172 16.77 -6.93 -4.52
N GLU A 173 17.68 -6.58 -5.43
CA GLU A 173 18.48 -7.56 -6.19
C GLU A 173 19.25 -8.51 -5.26
N SER A 174 19.76 -7.99 -4.14
CA SER A 174 20.48 -8.74 -3.10
C SER A 174 19.62 -9.80 -2.40
N ASP A 175 18.30 -9.70 -2.48
CA ASP A 175 17.35 -10.61 -1.81
C ASP A 175 16.71 -11.62 -2.78
N THR A 176 17.01 -11.55 -4.08
CA THR A 176 16.39 -12.37 -5.14
C THR A 176 16.38 -13.87 -4.83
N SER A 177 17.45 -14.41 -4.24
CA SER A 177 17.56 -15.84 -3.91
C SER A 177 16.63 -16.31 -2.79
N GLN A 178 16.08 -15.39 -2.01
CA GLN A 178 15.20 -15.67 -0.88
C GLN A 178 13.73 -15.45 -1.22
N ILE A 179 13.44 -14.63 -2.23
CA ILE A 179 12.08 -14.24 -2.60
C ILE A 179 11.41 -15.39 -3.36
N LYS A 180 10.20 -15.74 -2.95
CA LYS A 180 9.32 -16.69 -3.65
C LYS A 180 8.30 -15.96 -4.51
N THR A 181 7.60 -16.72 -5.35
CA THR A 181 6.46 -16.22 -6.14
C THR A 181 5.27 -17.17 -5.96
N GLY A 182 4.07 -16.60 -5.78
CA GLY A 182 2.81 -17.35 -5.71
C GLY A 182 2.22 -17.43 -4.29
N TRP A 183 1.13 -18.18 -4.17
CA TRP A 183 0.42 -18.35 -2.90
C TRP A 183 1.20 -19.21 -1.90
N ILE A 184 1.21 -18.76 -0.65
CA ILE A 184 1.82 -19.45 0.49
C ILE A 184 0.77 -19.43 1.60
N LEU A 185 0.39 -20.61 2.09
CA LEU A 185 -0.46 -20.74 3.27
C LEU A 185 0.29 -20.17 4.47
N GLU A 186 -0.35 -19.28 5.21
CA GLU A 186 0.15 -18.74 6.48
C GLU A 186 0.05 -19.83 7.54
N GLU A 187 1.18 -20.09 8.21
CA GLU A 187 1.31 -21.11 9.27
C GLU A 187 0.77 -20.60 10.61
#